data_AF-A0A319DN85-F1
#
_entry.id   AF-A0A319DN85-F1
#
_cell.length_a   1.000
_cell.length_b   1.000
_cell.length_c   1.000
_cell.angle_alpha   90.00
_cell.angle_beta   90.00
_cell.angle_gamma   90.00
#
_symmetry.space_group_name_H-M   'P 1'
#
loop_
_entity.id
_entity.type
_entity.pdbx_description
1 polymer ?
#
loop_
_entity_poly.entity_id
_entity_poly.type
_entity_poly.pdbx_seq_one_letter_code
_entity_poly.pdbx_strand_id
1 'polypeptide(L)'
;MAKRKSEMMLSFGSLDLYAKLGTDPNGTAALHFHRKEGYIRAEYHALSNKLEDDQTYYIGYKFSLGTIEQSLMIFQFKAYEGNDATTGGANIPLSLGFKSGQLHLQYQADFSSQRVPQWSKTLSTDTVYSAGIVIHTGKPGWVEFYFDGEQQTFTTSKSTRLQANTWEGRNEPKFGAYRGEAVEINTYVYNIQIGTELSDIEEAAGLSATSSGSGSASASTSSAVSSSAVSTPSASASASPSCSWEGHCAGASCSTYNDCSDDLVCTDGVCAST
;
A
#
# COMPACT_ATOMS: atom_id res chain seq x y z
N MET A 1 -29.93 4.17 -5.72
CA MET A 1 -29.17 5.42 -5.88
C MET A 1 -27.90 5.31 -5.06
N ALA A 2 -26.73 5.19 -5.70
CA ALA A 2 -25.46 5.07 -4.99
C ALA A 2 -25.07 6.43 -4.37
N LYS A 3 -24.92 6.49 -3.05
CA LYS A 3 -24.53 7.71 -2.34
C LYS A 3 -23.04 7.98 -2.62
N ARG A 4 -22.73 9.03 -3.38
CA ARG A 4 -21.36 9.54 -3.54
C ARG A 4 -21.03 10.43 -2.35
N LYS A 5 -20.20 9.95 -1.42
CA LYS A 5 -19.39 10.82 -0.55
C LYS A 5 -17.95 10.68 -1.00
N SER A 6 -17.41 11.75 -1.58
CA SER A 6 -15.99 11.88 -1.90
C SER A 6 -15.26 12.52 -0.72
N GLU A 7 -13.96 12.20 -0.62
CA GLU A 7 -12.97 12.70 0.34
C GLU A 7 -13.02 12.02 1.72
N MET A 8 -12.01 11.20 1.98
CA MET A 8 -11.60 10.87 3.34
C MET A 8 -10.08 10.94 3.40
N MET A 9 -9.64 12.17 3.70
CA MET A 9 -8.40 12.46 4.41
C MET A 9 -8.44 11.69 5.74
N LEU A 10 -7.31 11.20 6.25
CA LEU A 10 -7.20 10.45 7.51
C LEU A 10 -7.83 11.25 8.67
N SER A 11 -9.12 11.02 8.92
CA SER A 11 -9.94 11.64 9.96
C SER A 11 -11.16 10.75 10.18
N PHE A 12 -11.22 10.10 11.34
CA PHE A 12 -12.34 9.36 11.94
C PHE A 12 -13.55 9.13 11.02
N GLY A 13 -13.42 8.14 10.14
CA GLY A 13 -14.53 7.65 9.36
C GLY A 13 -15.69 7.23 10.26
N SER A 14 -16.93 7.43 9.79
CA SER A 14 -18.09 6.81 10.45
C SER A 14 -17.83 5.31 10.64
N LEU A 15 -18.48 4.65 11.61
CA LEU A 15 -18.38 3.19 11.78
C LEU A 15 -18.60 2.42 10.45
N ASP A 16 -19.33 3.02 9.51
CA ASP A 16 -19.66 2.49 8.19
C ASP A 16 -18.54 2.63 7.12
N LEU A 17 -17.53 3.49 7.31
CA LEU A 17 -16.53 3.79 6.28
C LEU A 17 -15.26 4.37 6.87
N TYR A 18 -14.14 3.64 6.86
CA TYR A 18 -12.86 4.12 7.40
C TYR A 18 -11.62 3.48 6.75
N ALA A 19 -10.47 4.12 6.96
CA ALA A 19 -9.14 3.55 6.84
C ALA A 19 -8.38 3.92 8.12
N LYS A 20 -7.96 2.94 8.92
CA LYS A 20 -7.30 3.18 10.21
C LYS A 20 -6.32 2.07 10.56
N LEU A 21 -5.39 2.37 11.47
CA LEU A 21 -4.60 1.33 12.10
C LEU A 21 -5.53 0.40 12.91
N GLY A 22 -5.34 -0.90 12.73
CA GLY A 22 -6.13 -1.94 13.38
C GLY A 22 -5.45 -3.30 13.24
N THR A 23 -6.22 -4.36 13.39
CA THR A 23 -5.73 -5.72 13.21
C THR A 23 -6.58 -6.47 12.19
N ASP A 24 -5.97 -7.42 11.49
CA ASP A 24 -6.68 -8.40 10.70
C ASP A 24 -7.38 -9.46 11.60
N PRO A 25 -8.16 -10.40 11.02
CA PRO A 25 -8.86 -11.42 11.80
C PRO A 25 -7.95 -12.39 12.57
N ASN A 26 -6.66 -12.41 12.25
CA ASN A 26 -5.64 -13.20 12.95
C ASN A 26 -4.89 -12.38 14.02
N GLY A 27 -5.25 -11.11 14.21
CA GLY A 27 -4.63 -10.22 15.19
C GLY A 27 -3.37 -9.51 14.70
N THR A 28 -3.01 -9.63 13.42
CA THR A 28 -1.82 -8.96 12.85
C THR A 28 -2.13 -7.49 12.60
N ALA A 29 -1.25 -6.59 13.03
CA ALA A 29 -1.41 -5.15 12.79
C ALA A 29 -1.47 -4.82 11.30
N ALA A 30 -2.44 -4.00 10.89
CA ALA A 30 -2.68 -3.64 9.50
C ALA A 30 -3.31 -2.24 9.38
N LEU A 31 -3.19 -1.63 8.20
CA LEU A 31 -4.11 -0.57 7.78
C LEU A 31 -5.42 -1.22 7.34
N HIS A 32 -6.44 -1.08 8.17
CA HIS A 32 -7.76 -1.66 7.96
C HIS A 32 -8.68 -0.68 7.23
N PHE A 33 -9.03 -1.03 6.01
CA PHE A 33 -10.07 -0.38 5.21
C PHE A 33 -11.40 -1.11 5.43
N HIS A 34 -12.38 -0.38 5.94
CA HIS A 34 -13.74 -0.87 6.08
C HIS A 34 -14.67 -0.06 5.18
N ARG A 35 -15.51 -0.78 4.43
CA ARG A 35 -16.54 -0.22 3.58
C ARG A 35 -17.84 -1.00 3.76
N LYS A 36 -18.83 -0.38 4.39
CA LYS A 36 -20.18 -0.93 4.48
C LYS A 36 -20.84 -1.15 3.12
N GLU A 37 -21.76 -2.11 3.06
CA GLU A 37 -22.65 -2.35 1.93
C GLU A 37 -23.28 -1.05 1.40
N GLY A 38 -23.39 -0.92 0.08
CA GLY A 38 -23.96 0.23 -0.62
C GLY A 38 -23.03 1.43 -0.76
N TYR A 39 -21.91 1.48 -0.02
CA TYR A 39 -20.85 2.47 -0.26
C TYR A 39 -19.94 2.03 -1.40
N ILE A 40 -19.42 2.99 -2.15
CA ILE A 40 -18.61 2.71 -3.35
C ILE A 40 -17.11 2.62 -3.08
N ARG A 41 -16.61 3.24 -1.99
CA ARG A 41 -15.17 3.43 -1.81
C ARG A 41 -14.74 3.68 -0.36
N ALA A 42 -13.75 2.92 0.11
CA ALA A 42 -12.84 3.27 1.21
C ALA A 42 -11.41 3.10 0.70
N GLU A 43 -10.71 4.19 0.35
CA GLU A 43 -9.38 4.10 -0.27
C GLU A 43 -8.45 5.20 0.23
N TYR A 44 -7.17 4.90 0.24
CA TYR A 44 -6.08 5.85 0.45
C TYR A 44 -5.45 6.23 -0.89
N HIS A 45 -5.13 7.51 -1.08
CA HIS A 45 -4.42 8.01 -2.25
C HIS A 45 -2.95 8.19 -1.87
N ALA A 46 -2.07 7.43 -2.49
CA ALA A 46 -0.64 7.54 -2.25
C ALA A 46 0.01 8.42 -3.33
N LEU A 47 1.11 9.09 -2.96
CA LEU A 47 1.93 9.89 -3.88
C LEU A 47 1.17 10.99 -4.63
N SER A 48 0.25 11.67 -3.92
CA SER A 48 -0.55 12.71 -4.56
C SER A 48 0.32 13.85 -5.11
N ASN A 49 0.20 14.10 -6.42
CA ASN A 49 1.03 15.04 -7.18
C ASN A 49 2.55 14.79 -7.05
N LYS A 50 2.98 13.54 -6.85
CA LYS A 50 4.42 13.20 -6.70
C LYS A 50 4.99 12.37 -7.85
N LEU A 51 4.14 11.81 -8.71
CA LEU A 51 4.61 11.07 -9.87
C LEU A 51 4.94 12.04 -11.02
N GLU A 52 5.92 11.65 -11.83
CA GLU A 52 6.37 12.38 -13.01
C GLU A 52 6.25 11.48 -14.25
N ASP A 53 6.25 12.09 -15.43
CA ASP A 53 6.32 11.37 -16.71
C ASP A 53 7.71 10.79 -16.96
N ASP A 54 7.80 9.72 -17.75
CA ASP A 54 9.05 9.04 -18.13
C ASP A 54 9.90 8.58 -16.92
N GLN A 55 9.26 8.16 -15.83
CA GLN A 55 9.90 7.66 -14.62
C GLN A 55 9.43 6.26 -14.26
N THR A 56 10.29 5.50 -13.60
CA THR A 56 9.94 4.15 -13.13
C THR A 56 9.71 4.14 -11.63
N TYR A 57 8.52 3.69 -11.23
CA TYR A 57 8.13 3.54 -9.85
C TYR A 57 7.87 2.08 -9.52
N TYR A 58 8.37 1.68 -8.35
CA TYR A 58 8.23 0.35 -7.79
C TYR A 58 7.28 0.44 -6.61
N ILE A 59 6.16 -0.28 -6.65
CA ILE A 59 5.12 -0.26 -5.62
C ILE A 59 4.93 -1.67 -5.10
N GLY A 60 5.32 -1.92 -3.85
CA GLY A 60 5.09 -3.16 -3.14
C GLY A 60 4.09 -2.98 -2.00
N TYR A 61 3.22 -3.96 -1.79
CA TYR A 61 2.40 -4.03 -0.58
C TYR A 61 1.91 -5.45 -0.33
N LYS A 62 1.59 -5.74 0.92
CA LYS A 62 0.90 -6.97 1.33
C LYS A 62 -0.57 -6.68 1.58
N PHE A 63 -1.43 -7.67 1.38
CA PHE A 63 -2.85 -7.52 1.66
C PHE A 63 -3.52 -8.81 2.08
N SER A 64 -4.62 -8.66 2.83
CA SER A 64 -5.58 -9.71 3.14
C SER A 64 -7.01 -9.19 2.99
N LEU A 65 -7.95 -10.08 2.77
CA LEU A 65 -9.35 -9.75 2.49
C LEU A 65 -10.26 -10.52 3.43
N GLY A 66 -11.19 -9.82 4.07
CA GLY A 66 -12.26 -10.46 4.83
C GLY A 66 -13.40 -10.96 3.93
N THR A 67 -13.50 -10.46 2.70
CA THR A 67 -14.52 -10.88 1.72
C THR A 67 -14.01 -10.65 0.30
N ILE A 68 -14.38 -11.56 -0.60
CA ILE A 68 -14.11 -11.45 -2.05
C ILE A 68 -15.45 -11.25 -2.75
N GLU A 69 -15.56 -10.17 -3.52
CA GLU A 69 -16.80 -9.80 -4.22
C GLU A 69 -16.52 -9.39 -5.65
N GLN A 70 -17.48 -9.64 -6.54
CA GLN A 70 -17.42 -9.24 -7.94
C GLN A 70 -17.19 -7.73 -8.07
N SER A 71 -16.26 -7.35 -8.96
CA SER A 71 -15.88 -5.97 -9.28
C SER A 71 -15.09 -5.22 -8.21
N LEU A 72 -14.88 -5.78 -7.00
CA LEU A 72 -14.02 -5.18 -5.99
C LEU A 72 -12.62 -4.94 -6.55
N MET A 73 -12.11 -3.71 -6.45
CA MET A 73 -10.73 -3.34 -6.77
C MET A 73 -10.00 -2.99 -5.48
N ILE A 74 -8.84 -3.61 -5.29
CA ILE A 74 -7.99 -3.43 -4.11
C ILE A 74 -6.78 -2.53 -4.36
N PHE A 75 -6.47 -2.32 -5.64
CA PHE A 75 -5.50 -1.34 -6.11
C PHE A 75 -6.01 -0.69 -7.40
N GLN A 76 -5.77 0.61 -7.53
CA GLN A 76 -5.99 1.36 -8.76
C GLN A 76 -4.79 2.25 -9.05
N PHE A 77 -4.35 2.28 -10.29
CA PHE A 77 -3.57 3.39 -10.81
C PHE A 77 -4.53 4.35 -11.51
N LYS A 78 -4.85 5.47 -10.86
CA LYS A 78 -5.94 6.37 -11.25
C LYS A 78 -5.38 7.58 -11.97
N ALA A 79 -5.87 7.85 -13.18
CA ALA A 79 -5.59 9.10 -13.88
C ALA A 79 -6.51 10.22 -13.38
N TYR A 80 -6.01 11.39 -13.04
CA TYR A 80 -6.80 12.55 -12.65
C TYR A 80 -6.83 13.65 -13.70
N GLU A 81 -6.00 13.51 -14.71
CA GLU A 81 -5.91 14.39 -15.87
C GLU A 81 -5.86 13.52 -17.13
N GLY A 82 -6.15 14.14 -18.27
CA GLY A 82 -6.05 13.52 -19.58
C GLY A 82 -6.80 12.21 -19.74
N ASN A 83 -7.87 11.97 -18.99
CA ASN A 83 -8.57 10.70 -18.89
C ASN A 83 -9.98 10.73 -19.51
N ASP A 84 -10.15 11.46 -20.60
CA ASP A 84 -11.41 11.67 -21.29
C ASP A 84 -11.36 11.25 -22.76
N ALA A 85 -12.49 11.39 -23.47
CA ALA A 85 -12.60 11.03 -24.88
C ALA A 85 -11.74 11.90 -25.81
N THR A 86 -11.40 13.12 -25.40
CA THR A 86 -10.61 14.07 -26.20
C THR A 86 -9.13 13.72 -26.17
N THR A 87 -8.61 13.40 -24.99
CA THR A 87 -7.20 12.96 -24.82
C THR A 87 -7.01 11.46 -25.03
N GLY A 88 -8.12 10.71 -25.08
CA GLY A 88 -8.14 9.27 -25.24
C GLY A 88 -7.53 8.52 -24.05
N GLY A 89 -7.36 9.15 -22.90
CA GLY A 89 -6.72 8.50 -21.75
C GLY A 89 -7.68 7.65 -20.92
N ALA A 90 -7.15 6.56 -20.37
CA ALA A 90 -7.97 5.69 -19.52
C ALA A 90 -8.18 6.29 -18.13
N ASN A 91 -9.39 6.19 -17.59
CA ASN A 91 -9.72 6.70 -16.25
C ASN A 91 -8.97 5.97 -15.13
N ILE A 92 -8.81 4.66 -15.27
CA ILE A 92 -8.02 3.81 -14.37
C ILE A 92 -7.26 2.85 -15.30
N PRO A 93 -6.06 3.24 -15.79
CA PRO A 93 -5.30 2.42 -16.72
C PRO A 93 -4.97 1.04 -16.16
N LEU A 94 -4.68 0.93 -14.85
CA LEU A 94 -4.35 -0.33 -14.19
C LEU A 94 -5.18 -0.54 -12.92
N SER A 95 -5.60 -1.78 -12.67
CA SER A 95 -6.22 -2.16 -11.40
C SER A 95 -5.94 -3.60 -11.02
N LEU A 96 -5.83 -3.88 -9.72
CA LEU A 96 -6.05 -5.22 -9.19
C LEU A 96 -7.50 -5.33 -8.74
N GLY A 97 -8.29 -6.15 -9.43
CA GLY A 97 -9.72 -6.27 -9.15
C GLY A 97 -10.34 -7.61 -9.49
N PHE A 98 -11.42 -7.93 -8.80
CA PHE A 98 -12.07 -9.22 -8.84
C PHE A 98 -13.06 -9.35 -9.99
N LYS A 99 -12.96 -10.46 -10.71
CA LYS A 99 -13.91 -10.85 -11.74
C LYS A 99 -14.00 -12.37 -11.79
N SER A 100 -15.22 -12.89 -11.73
CA SER A 100 -15.48 -14.33 -11.78
C SER A 100 -14.71 -15.10 -10.69
N GLY A 101 -14.73 -14.57 -9.46
CA GLY A 101 -14.11 -15.19 -8.28
C GLY A 101 -12.57 -15.14 -8.23
N GLN A 102 -11.91 -14.55 -9.22
CA GLN A 102 -10.45 -14.44 -9.27
C GLN A 102 -10.02 -12.98 -9.14
N LEU A 103 -8.87 -12.74 -8.51
CA LEU A 103 -8.18 -11.46 -8.60
C LEU A 103 -7.51 -11.35 -9.97
N HIS A 104 -7.66 -10.21 -10.64
CA HIS A 104 -7.00 -9.94 -11.92
C HIS A 104 -6.16 -8.67 -11.85
N LEU A 105 -4.97 -8.69 -12.44
CA LEU A 105 -4.35 -7.47 -12.94
C LEU A 105 -5.01 -7.13 -14.27
N GLN A 106 -5.63 -5.95 -14.35
CA GLN A 106 -6.38 -5.51 -15.52
C GLN A 106 -5.78 -4.23 -16.08
N TYR A 107 -5.73 -4.14 -17.40
CA TYR A 107 -5.28 -2.96 -18.15
C TYR A 107 -6.41 -2.39 -19.00
N GLN A 108 -6.58 -1.07 -18.99
CA GLN A 108 -7.46 -0.32 -19.89
C GLN A 108 -6.59 0.62 -20.74
N ALA A 109 -6.62 0.45 -22.06
CA ALA A 109 -5.70 1.17 -22.95
C ALA A 109 -6.05 2.65 -23.20
N ASP A 110 -7.33 2.97 -23.20
CA ASP A 110 -7.86 4.29 -23.49
C ASP A 110 -9.26 4.47 -22.90
N PHE A 111 -9.83 5.66 -23.06
CA PHE A 111 -11.16 6.04 -22.56
C PHE A 111 -12.29 5.09 -23.00
N SER A 112 -12.25 4.59 -24.23
CA SER A 112 -13.30 3.78 -24.86
C SER A 112 -13.08 2.27 -24.70
N SER A 113 -11.83 1.88 -24.48
CA SER A 113 -11.42 0.48 -24.34
C SER A 113 -12.00 -0.17 -23.08
N GLN A 114 -12.36 -1.44 -23.20
CA GLN A 114 -12.69 -2.27 -22.05
C GLN A 114 -11.42 -2.68 -21.29
N ARG A 115 -11.57 -2.99 -20.00
CA ARG A 115 -10.47 -3.60 -19.23
C ARG A 115 -10.20 -5.01 -19.72
N VAL A 116 -8.94 -5.30 -20.00
CA VAL A 116 -8.45 -6.62 -20.41
C VAL A 116 -7.62 -7.22 -19.28
N PRO A 117 -8.01 -8.41 -18.74
CA PRO A 117 -7.19 -9.14 -17.80
C PRO A 117 -5.84 -9.53 -18.39
N GLN A 118 -4.77 -9.29 -17.64
CA GLN A 118 -3.39 -9.56 -17.99
C GLN A 118 -2.83 -10.75 -17.21
N TRP A 119 -3.31 -10.94 -16.00
CA TRP A 119 -2.95 -12.02 -15.09
C TRP A 119 -4.12 -12.28 -14.15
N SER A 120 -4.27 -13.51 -13.65
CA SER A 120 -5.29 -13.85 -12.67
C SER A 120 -4.87 -14.92 -11.67
N LYS A 121 -5.43 -14.88 -10.46
CA LYS A 121 -5.27 -15.93 -9.44
C LYS A 121 -6.53 -16.02 -8.57
N THR A 122 -6.92 -17.25 -8.22
CA THR A 122 -7.93 -17.49 -7.17
C THR A 122 -7.28 -17.26 -5.81
N LEU A 123 -7.94 -16.47 -4.96
CA LEU A 123 -7.48 -16.16 -3.61
C LEU A 123 -8.45 -16.70 -2.57
N SER A 124 -7.95 -16.84 -1.35
CA SER A 124 -8.72 -17.14 -0.14
C SER A 124 -8.81 -15.89 0.73
N THR A 125 -9.87 -15.76 1.51
CA THR A 125 -9.95 -14.75 2.57
C THR A 125 -8.97 -15.08 3.70
N ASP A 126 -8.68 -14.09 4.54
CA ASP A 126 -7.85 -14.22 5.75
C ASP A 126 -6.43 -14.77 5.51
N THR A 127 -6.00 -14.73 4.25
CA THR A 127 -4.66 -15.10 3.78
C THR A 127 -3.93 -13.82 3.39
N VAL A 128 -2.66 -13.71 3.78
CA VAL A 128 -1.81 -12.57 3.39
C VAL A 128 -1.11 -12.91 2.07
N TYR A 129 -1.29 -12.04 1.09
CA TYR A 129 -0.63 -12.10 -0.22
C TYR A 129 0.30 -10.90 -0.40
N SER A 130 1.31 -11.04 -1.26
CA SER A 130 2.22 -9.94 -1.63
C SER A 130 2.03 -9.54 -3.08
N ALA A 131 1.99 -8.24 -3.36
CA ALA A 131 1.91 -7.69 -4.71
C ALA A 131 3.02 -6.66 -4.92
N GLY A 132 3.79 -6.83 -6.00
CA GLY A 132 4.73 -5.83 -6.51
C GLY A 132 4.26 -5.37 -7.89
N ILE A 133 4.16 -4.07 -8.10
CA ILE A 133 3.75 -3.45 -9.36
C ILE A 133 4.83 -2.46 -9.75
N VAL A 134 5.48 -2.70 -10.88
CA VAL A 134 6.48 -1.78 -11.44
C VAL A 134 5.82 -1.06 -12.60
N ILE A 135 5.84 0.27 -12.55
CA ILE A 135 5.18 1.12 -13.54
C ILE A 135 6.22 2.11 -14.05
N HIS A 136 6.51 2.04 -15.33
CA HIS A 136 7.17 3.13 -16.03
C HIS A 136 6.09 4.03 -16.62
N THR A 137 6.03 5.27 -16.15
CA THR A 137 5.06 6.29 -16.57
C THR A 137 5.38 6.73 -17.99
N GLY A 138 4.38 6.70 -18.87
CA GLY A 138 4.51 7.19 -20.23
C GLY A 138 3.32 6.84 -21.12
N LYS A 139 3.33 7.38 -22.34
CA LYS A 139 2.38 7.07 -23.41
C LYS A 139 3.15 7.00 -24.75
N PRO A 140 3.90 5.91 -25.03
CA PRO A 140 3.84 4.61 -24.34
C PRO A 140 4.71 4.54 -23.08
N GLY A 141 4.25 3.78 -22.10
CA GLY A 141 5.00 3.31 -20.93
C GLY A 141 4.95 1.78 -20.82
N TRP A 142 5.24 1.23 -19.64
CA TRP A 142 5.16 -0.22 -19.43
C TRP A 142 4.91 -0.62 -17.97
N VAL A 143 4.51 -1.87 -17.78
CA VAL A 143 4.19 -2.46 -16.47
C VAL A 143 4.86 -3.83 -16.32
N GLU A 144 5.36 -4.12 -15.12
CA GLU A 144 5.70 -5.47 -14.66
C GLU A 144 4.94 -5.79 -13.37
N PHE A 145 4.73 -7.08 -13.11
CA PHE A 145 3.94 -7.53 -11.98
C PHE A 145 4.59 -8.71 -11.26
N TYR A 146 4.62 -8.62 -9.94
CA TYR A 146 5.09 -9.64 -9.04
C TYR A 146 3.94 -10.04 -8.11
N PHE A 147 3.77 -11.34 -7.90
CA PHE A 147 2.78 -11.86 -6.96
C PHE A 147 3.41 -12.94 -6.11
N ASP A 148 3.33 -12.80 -4.78
CA ASP A 148 3.97 -13.67 -3.80
C ASP A 148 5.46 -13.94 -4.11
N GLY A 149 6.21 -12.88 -4.47
CA GLY A 149 7.64 -12.97 -4.78
C GLY A 149 7.98 -13.42 -6.19
N GLU A 150 7.01 -13.83 -7.00
CA GLU A 150 7.26 -14.33 -8.36
C GLU A 150 6.89 -13.28 -9.42
N GLN A 151 7.82 -12.98 -10.33
CA GLN A 151 7.53 -12.15 -11.51
C GLN A 151 6.60 -12.91 -12.46
N GLN A 152 5.50 -12.27 -12.84
CA GLN A 152 4.43 -12.89 -13.60
C GLN A 152 4.58 -12.63 -15.10
N THR A 153 4.21 -13.62 -15.91
CA THR A 153 4.10 -13.48 -17.37
C THR A 153 2.68 -13.10 -17.75
N PHE A 154 2.51 -12.03 -18.54
CA PHE A 154 1.18 -11.57 -18.93
C PHE A 154 0.56 -12.43 -20.03
N THR A 155 -0.73 -12.68 -19.88
CA THR A 155 -1.52 -13.54 -20.76
C THR A 155 -1.61 -12.99 -22.17
N THR A 156 -1.66 -11.66 -22.34
CA THR A 156 -1.84 -11.03 -23.66
C THR A 156 -0.52 -10.85 -24.40
N SER A 157 0.54 -10.36 -23.73
CA SER A 157 1.83 -10.08 -24.36
C SER A 157 2.76 -11.31 -24.40
N LYS A 158 2.48 -12.35 -23.58
CA LYS A 158 3.37 -13.50 -23.37
C LYS A 158 4.77 -13.09 -22.91
N SER A 159 4.85 -11.98 -22.19
CA SER A 159 6.07 -11.38 -21.66
C SER A 159 5.87 -10.98 -20.19
N THR A 160 6.95 -10.86 -19.43
CA THR A 160 6.93 -10.29 -18.07
C THR A 160 6.74 -8.78 -18.06
N ARG A 161 6.85 -8.13 -19.23
CA ARG A 161 6.60 -6.70 -19.41
C ARG A 161 5.41 -6.47 -20.35
N LEU A 162 4.45 -5.68 -19.88
CA LEU A 162 3.28 -5.23 -20.63
C LEU A 162 3.53 -3.82 -21.14
N GLN A 163 3.43 -3.62 -22.45
CA GLN A 163 3.37 -2.27 -23.03
C GLN A 163 2.02 -1.64 -22.69
N ALA A 164 2.03 -0.44 -22.12
CA ALA A 164 0.82 0.19 -21.60
C ALA A 164 0.91 1.72 -21.63
N ASN A 165 -0.23 2.39 -21.79
CA ASN A 165 -0.34 3.82 -21.51
C ASN A 165 -0.54 3.98 -19.99
N THR A 166 0.47 4.51 -19.31
CA THR A 166 0.53 4.61 -17.85
C THR A 166 0.55 6.06 -17.39
N TRP A 167 0.74 7.02 -18.28
CA TRP A 167 0.71 8.44 -17.95
C TRP A 167 -0.32 9.20 -18.78
N GLU A 168 -1.24 9.88 -18.10
CA GLU A 168 -2.28 10.72 -18.71
C GLU A 168 -2.16 12.18 -18.25
N GLY A 169 -1.00 12.57 -17.72
CA GLY A 169 -0.72 13.91 -17.18
C GLY A 169 -0.70 13.96 -15.66
N ARG A 170 -1.56 13.16 -15.00
CA ARG A 170 -1.49 12.93 -13.55
C ARG A 170 -2.06 11.57 -13.20
N ASN A 171 -1.22 10.65 -12.75
CA ASN A 171 -1.64 9.33 -12.31
C ASN A 171 -1.18 9.08 -10.87
N GLU A 172 -2.00 8.39 -10.07
CA GLU A 172 -1.68 8.13 -8.67
C GLU A 172 -2.13 6.72 -8.25
N PRO A 173 -1.31 6.00 -7.46
CA PRO A 173 -1.68 4.73 -6.87
C PRO A 173 -2.68 4.90 -5.73
N LYS A 174 -3.62 3.98 -5.64
CA LYS A 174 -4.64 3.94 -4.60
C LYS A 174 -4.80 2.54 -4.05
N PHE A 175 -4.93 2.44 -2.74
CA PHE A 175 -5.10 1.19 -2.00
C PHE A 175 -6.41 1.21 -1.23
N GLY A 176 -7.04 0.05 -1.04
CA GLY A 176 -8.22 -0.09 -0.19
C GLY A 176 -9.32 -0.90 -0.86
N ALA A 177 -10.54 -0.39 -0.85
CA ALA A 177 -11.71 -1.03 -1.44
C ALA A 177 -12.47 -0.05 -2.33
N TYR A 178 -12.55 -0.34 -3.63
CA TYR A 178 -13.42 0.35 -4.59
C TYR A 178 -14.35 -0.65 -5.28
N ARG A 179 -15.64 -0.32 -5.40
CA ARG A 179 -16.70 -1.22 -5.86
C ARG A 179 -16.96 -2.42 -4.93
N GLY A 180 -17.70 -3.42 -5.45
CA GLY A 180 -18.20 -4.56 -4.67
C GLY A 180 -19.39 -4.18 -3.79
N GLU A 181 -20.14 -3.15 -4.18
CA GLU A 181 -21.13 -2.45 -3.34
C GLU A 181 -22.25 -3.35 -2.80
N ALA A 182 -22.42 -4.56 -3.34
CA ALA A 182 -23.40 -5.56 -2.93
C ALA A 182 -23.14 -6.14 -1.52
N VAL A 183 -21.93 -5.99 -0.98
CA VAL A 183 -21.58 -6.48 0.36
C VAL A 183 -20.73 -5.46 1.12
N GLU A 184 -20.61 -5.67 2.42
CA GLU A 184 -19.59 -5.06 3.26
C GLU A 184 -18.21 -5.65 2.93
N ILE A 185 -17.18 -4.79 2.87
CA ILE A 185 -15.82 -5.18 2.55
C ILE A 185 -14.87 -4.72 3.65
N ASN A 186 -14.02 -5.65 4.08
CA ASN A 186 -12.87 -5.40 4.92
C ASN A 186 -11.61 -5.78 4.13
N THR A 187 -10.71 -4.82 3.94
CA THR A 187 -9.40 -5.01 3.30
C THR A 187 -8.32 -4.60 4.29
N TYR A 188 -7.34 -5.46 4.48
CA TYR A 188 -6.20 -5.21 5.37
C TYR A 188 -4.96 -5.04 4.50
N VAL A 189 -4.28 -3.92 4.66
CA VAL A 189 -3.08 -3.58 3.89
C VAL A 189 -1.90 -3.47 4.86
N TYR A 190 -0.77 -4.05 4.47
CA TYR A 190 0.44 -4.11 5.28
C TYR A 190 1.64 -3.71 4.44
N ASN A 191 2.67 -3.19 5.13
CA ASN A 191 3.99 -2.92 4.60
C ASN A 191 3.98 -2.33 3.17
N ILE A 192 3.37 -1.15 3.01
CA ILE A 192 3.43 -0.44 1.73
C ILE A 192 4.86 0.10 1.57
N GLN A 193 5.53 -0.32 0.51
CA GLN A 193 6.84 0.18 0.11
C GLN A 193 6.72 0.78 -1.29
N ILE A 194 7.22 2.00 -1.47
CA ILE A 194 7.24 2.67 -2.77
C ILE A 194 8.59 3.32 -2.98
N GLY A 195 9.21 3.07 -4.14
CA GLY A 195 10.51 3.60 -4.49
C GLY A 195 10.73 3.66 -5.99
N THR A 196 12.00 3.76 -6.39
CA THR A 196 12.44 3.91 -7.78
C THR A 196 13.34 2.78 -8.24
N GLU A 197 13.60 1.80 -7.37
CA GLU A 197 14.36 0.59 -7.68
C GLU A 197 13.67 -0.66 -7.10
N LEU A 198 14.00 -1.85 -7.63
CA LEU A 198 13.38 -3.10 -7.18
C LEU A 198 13.69 -3.41 -5.71
N SER A 199 14.89 -3.04 -5.25
CA SER A 199 15.34 -3.20 -3.86
C SER A 199 14.44 -2.45 -2.86
N ASP A 200 13.81 -1.36 -3.30
CA ASP A 200 12.96 -0.54 -2.42
C ASP A 200 11.68 -1.28 -1.99
N ILE A 201 11.28 -2.33 -2.71
CA ILE A 201 10.02 -3.04 -2.50
C ILE A 201 10.19 -4.52 -2.17
N GLU A 202 11.41 -5.00 -1.92
CA GLU A 202 11.70 -6.43 -1.79
C GLU A 202 10.83 -7.15 -0.76
N GLU A 203 10.66 -6.55 0.41
CA GLU A 203 9.92 -7.18 1.50
C GLU A 203 8.42 -7.20 1.22
N ALA A 204 7.89 -6.09 0.70
CA ALA A 204 6.47 -5.91 0.42
C ALA A 204 5.99 -6.69 -0.80
N ALA A 205 6.86 -6.88 -1.80
CA ALA A 205 6.59 -7.68 -2.98
C ALA A 205 6.87 -9.19 -2.76
N GLY A 206 7.44 -9.57 -1.63
CA GLY A 206 7.78 -10.96 -1.28
C GLY A 206 9.03 -11.49 -1.99
N LEU A 207 9.92 -10.61 -2.45
CA LEU A 207 11.14 -10.94 -3.20
C LEU A 207 12.29 -11.38 -2.29
N SER A 208 12.27 -10.96 -1.02
CA SER A 208 13.26 -11.43 -0.05
C SER A 208 13.11 -12.93 0.12
N ALA A 209 14.14 -13.68 -0.27
CA ALA A 209 14.17 -15.12 -0.16
C ALA A 209 13.76 -15.55 1.25
N THR A 210 12.87 -16.53 1.32
CA THR A 210 12.84 -17.47 2.43
C THR A 210 14.28 -17.99 2.59
N SER A 211 15.07 -17.35 3.45
CA SER A 211 16.17 -18.03 4.10
C SER A 211 15.53 -19.12 4.92
N SER A 212 15.27 -20.25 4.27
CA SER A 212 14.99 -21.54 4.87
C SER A 212 16.22 -21.96 5.66
N GLY A 213 16.43 -21.30 6.80
CA GLY A 213 17.26 -21.78 7.88
C GLY A 213 16.52 -22.92 8.56
N SER A 214 16.90 -24.15 8.21
CA SER A 214 16.51 -25.36 8.92
C SER A 214 16.66 -25.19 10.43
N GLY A 215 15.67 -25.67 11.17
CA GLY A 215 15.77 -25.79 12.61
C GLY A 215 16.95 -26.67 13.02
N SER A 216 17.61 -26.26 14.09
CA SER A 216 18.21 -27.19 15.04
C SER A 216 18.13 -26.57 16.42
N ALA A 217 17.43 -27.27 17.30
CA ALA A 217 17.35 -26.99 18.71
C ALA A 217 18.65 -27.40 19.43
N SER A 218 18.89 -26.71 20.56
CA SER A 218 19.70 -27.12 21.71
C SER A 218 21.23 -27.16 21.57
N ALA A 219 21.89 -26.25 22.30
CA ALA A 219 22.62 -26.63 23.51
C ALA A 219 23.03 -25.39 24.33
N SER A 220 22.58 -25.38 25.58
CA SER A 220 23.14 -24.60 26.68
C SER A 220 24.48 -25.18 27.12
N THR A 221 25.54 -24.36 27.17
CA THR A 221 26.59 -24.50 28.21
C THR A 221 27.29 -23.17 28.45
N SER A 222 27.50 -22.91 29.73
CA SER A 222 28.00 -21.69 30.35
C SER A 222 29.53 -21.52 30.27
N SER A 223 29.95 -20.31 30.68
CA SER A 223 31.26 -19.90 31.22
C SER A 223 32.15 -19.17 30.23
N ALA A 224 32.92 -18.14 30.55
CA ALA A 224 32.95 -17.15 31.63
C ALA A 224 34.08 -16.16 31.23
N VAL A 225 33.90 -14.89 31.57
CA VAL A 225 34.90 -13.83 31.83
C VAL A 225 36.14 -13.65 30.91
N SER A 226 36.29 -12.43 30.41
CA SER A 226 37.49 -11.63 30.71
C SER A 226 37.26 -10.15 30.42
N SER A 227 37.63 -9.37 31.43
CA SER A 227 37.46 -7.93 31.62
C SER A 227 38.62 -7.14 31.01
N SER A 228 38.39 -5.87 30.65
CA SER A 228 39.28 -4.68 30.76
C SER A 228 38.79 -3.61 29.78
N ALA A 229 38.73 -2.30 30.03
CA ALA A 229 38.85 -1.43 31.20
C ALA A 229 38.18 -0.09 30.76
N VAL A 230 37.25 0.48 31.53
CA VAL A 230 37.36 1.76 32.28
C VAL A 230 37.90 2.97 31.51
N SER A 231 37.04 4.00 31.37
CA SER A 231 37.28 5.46 31.60
C SER A 231 35.93 6.21 31.39
N THR A 232 35.11 6.42 32.43
CA THR A 232 34.90 7.67 33.23
C THR A 232 34.26 8.88 32.50
N PRO A 233 33.45 9.68 33.22
CA PRO A 233 32.20 10.25 32.71
C PRO A 233 32.25 11.78 32.55
N SER A 234 31.36 12.35 31.72
CA SER A 234 30.84 13.68 32.01
C SER A 234 29.61 14.08 31.16
N ALA A 235 28.70 14.75 31.86
CA ALA A 235 27.67 15.69 31.39
C ALA A 235 26.47 15.13 30.62
N SER A 236 25.41 14.85 31.40
CA SER A 236 24.00 15.17 31.17
C SER A 236 23.63 15.76 29.80
N ALA A 237 23.08 14.92 28.93
CA ALA A 237 22.15 15.33 27.90
C ALA A 237 20.83 14.62 28.19
N SER A 238 19.80 15.43 28.39
CA SER A 238 18.42 15.06 28.71
C SER A 238 17.95 13.86 27.89
N ALA A 239 17.31 12.90 28.55
CA ALA A 239 16.64 11.79 27.89
C ALA A 239 15.61 12.34 26.90
N SER A 240 15.95 12.35 25.60
CA SER A 240 14.97 12.57 24.56
C SER A 240 13.93 11.45 24.66
N PRO A 241 12.63 11.76 24.75
CA PRO A 241 11.61 10.74 24.71
C PRO A 241 11.78 9.95 23.40
N SER A 242 11.92 8.63 23.49
CA SER A 242 11.92 7.76 22.32
C SER A 242 10.53 7.85 21.69
N CYS A 243 10.44 8.54 20.58
CA CYS A 243 9.21 8.62 19.81
C CYS A 243 9.36 7.80 18.52
N SER A 244 8.26 7.27 18.01
CA SER A 244 8.24 6.45 16.78
C SER A 244 8.67 7.22 15.52
N TRP A 245 8.57 8.56 15.54
CA TRP A 245 8.95 9.43 14.42
C TRP A 245 9.89 10.56 14.86
N GLU A 246 11.17 10.45 14.51
CA GLU A 246 12.19 11.45 14.81
C GLU A 246 11.79 12.84 14.27
N GLY A 247 11.87 13.87 15.12
CA GLY A 247 11.43 15.24 14.81
C GLY A 247 9.97 15.54 15.17
N HIS A 248 9.21 14.55 15.64
CA HIS A 248 7.79 14.69 16.00
C HIS A 248 7.52 14.22 17.44
N CYS A 249 8.56 14.17 18.28
CA CYS A 249 8.47 13.82 19.69
C CYS A 249 7.87 14.95 20.54
N ALA A 250 7.63 14.67 21.83
CA ALA A 250 7.17 15.69 22.77
C ALA A 250 8.11 16.92 22.78
N GLY A 251 7.53 18.11 22.61
CA GLY A 251 8.22 19.39 22.49
C GLY A 251 8.65 19.76 21.06
N ALA A 252 8.47 18.88 20.07
CA ALA A 252 8.71 19.22 18.68
C ALA A 252 7.69 20.23 18.16
N SER A 253 8.12 21.09 17.23
CA SER A 253 7.26 22.07 16.56
C SER A 253 6.24 21.36 15.68
N CYS A 254 4.99 21.77 15.76
CA CYS A 254 3.89 21.23 14.97
C CYS A 254 2.97 22.35 14.46
N SER A 255 2.31 22.14 13.34
CA SER A 255 1.33 23.05 12.74
C SER A 255 -0.08 22.47 12.78
N THR A 256 -0.20 21.15 12.75
CA THR A 256 -1.45 20.42 12.74
C THR A 256 -1.44 19.33 13.79
N TYR A 257 -2.63 18.92 14.24
CA TYR A 257 -2.83 17.87 15.23
C TYR A 257 -2.02 16.58 14.94
N ASN A 258 -1.77 16.26 13.66
CA ASN A 258 -1.11 15.04 13.21
C ASN A 258 0.42 15.14 13.04
N ASP A 259 1.03 16.30 13.33
CA ASP A 259 2.48 16.44 13.20
C ASP A 259 3.22 15.89 14.44
N CYS A 260 2.61 14.99 15.20
CA CYS A 260 3.12 14.48 16.46
C CYS A 260 3.12 12.96 16.47
N SER A 261 4.17 12.38 17.04
CA SER A 261 4.41 10.94 17.13
C SER A 261 3.57 10.32 18.25
N ASP A 262 3.25 9.03 18.09
CA ASP A 262 2.58 8.22 19.11
C ASP A 262 1.22 8.82 19.53
N ASP A 263 0.96 8.92 20.82
CA ASP A 263 -0.29 9.47 21.37
C ASP A 263 -0.24 11.00 21.59
N LEU A 264 0.79 11.68 21.09
CA LEU A 264 0.96 13.13 21.26
C LEU A 264 0.08 13.91 20.28
N VAL A 265 -0.32 15.10 20.69
CA VAL A 265 -1.16 15.99 19.89
C VAL A 265 -0.54 17.37 19.80
N CYS A 266 -0.74 18.04 18.65
CA CYS A 266 -0.25 19.40 18.50
C CYS A 266 -1.09 20.38 19.31
N THR A 267 -0.51 20.90 20.39
CA THR A 267 -1.12 21.88 21.28
C THR A 267 -0.25 23.13 21.31
N ASP A 268 -0.82 24.29 20.99
CA ASP A 268 -0.10 25.57 20.95
C ASP A 268 1.18 25.56 20.09
N GLY A 269 1.19 24.77 19.02
CA GLY A 269 2.31 24.67 18.09
C GLY A 269 3.45 23.74 18.54
N VAL A 270 3.25 22.98 19.62
CA VAL A 270 4.19 21.94 20.07
C VAL A 270 3.50 20.61 20.35
N CYS A 271 4.21 19.50 20.11
CA CYS A 271 3.71 18.16 20.42
C CYS A 271 3.69 17.94 21.93
N ALA A 272 2.51 17.69 22.50
CA ALA A 272 2.31 17.50 23.94
C ALA A 272 1.32 16.37 24.22
N SER A 273 1.42 15.78 25.40
CA SER A 273 0.39 14.88 25.94
C SER A 273 -0.84 15.70 26.33
N THR A 274 -2.04 15.19 26.06
CA THR A 274 -3.32 15.81 26.47
C THR A 274 -3.47 15.90 27.98
#